data_AF-A0A1C5XAW6-F1
#
_entry.id   AF-A0A1C5XAW6-F1
#
_cell.length_a   1.000
_cell.length_b   1.000
_cell.length_c   1.000
_cell.angle_alpha   90.00
_cell.angle_beta   90.00
_cell.angle_gamma   90.00
#
_symmetry.space_group_name_H-M   'P 1'
#
loop_
_entity.id
_entity.type
_entity.pdbx_description
1 polymer ?
#
loop_
_entity_poly.entity_id
_entity_poly.type
_entity_poly.pdbx_seq_one_letter_code
_entity_poly.pdbx_strand_id
1 'polypeptide(L)'
;MTEYQKTYIELKKQFSATDGGPDSVRALYAFKEELEQTEDRQAKEVLVDVYDLLDFKKDAYELLCQIGKRSDKKTLKRLGVLKDYVESWGNHYAIPKPKTPEEKQKEKERRAQLGLPTFRYHPDPLETGAFEESADGVVCDCCGKTTRIFYTNPFFSVEEVAYLCPACIASGEAARKYDGSFQDDYSVDDGVDDPEKLDELIHRTPGYSGWQQEYWRAHCGDYCAYLGHVGARELRALGVLEGVLDDTMWDEEQKELIQESVNGGHLQCYLFQCLHCGKHLVWMDFD
;
A
#
# COMPACT_ATOMS: atom_id res chain seq x y z
N MET A 1 -29.41 19.28 14.46
CA MET A 1 -28.08 18.87 13.97
C MET A 1 -27.19 18.71 15.20
N THR A 2 -26.65 17.53 15.42
CA THR A 2 -25.83 17.18 16.59
C THR A 2 -24.41 17.74 16.43
N GLU A 3 -23.60 17.75 17.48
CA GLU A 3 -22.20 18.20 17.36
C GLU A 3 -21.41 17.28 16.44
N TYR A 4 -21.57 15.96 16.57
CA TYR A 4 -20.98 14.96 15.66
C TYR A 4 -21.32 15.21 14.19
N GLN A 5 -22.57 15.58 13.89
CA GLN A 5 -22.99 15.89 12.52
C GLN A 5 -22.32 17.15 11.98
N LYS A 6 -22.13 18.18 12.79
CA LYS A 6 -21.42 19.40 12.37
C LYS A 6 -19.96 19.10 12.07
N THR A 7 -19.29 18.37 12.97
CA THR A 7 -17.88 17.96 12.78
C THR A 7 -17.72 17.15 11.50
N TYR A 8 -18.59 16.15 11.26
CA TYR A 8 -18.57 15.36 10.04
C TYR A 8 -18.74 16.21 8.77
N ILE A 9 -19.70 17.15 8.76
CA ILE A 9 -19.93 18.01 7.60
C ILE A 9 -18.70 18.85 7.26
N GLU A 10 -18.03 19.40 8.27
CA GLU A 10 -16.81 20.18 8.07
C GLU A 10 -15.65 19.30 7.58
N LEU A 11 -15.43 18.13 8.19
CA LEU A 11 -14.40 17.18 7.75
C LEU A 11 -14.66 16.67 6.34
N LYS A 12 -15.90 16.36 5.99
CA LYS A 12 -16.29 15.96 4.63
C LYS A 12 -16.01 17.07 3.62
N LYS A 13 -16.29 18.32 3.98
CA LYS A 13 -16.01 19.48 3.13
C LYS A 13 -14.50 19.64 2.89
N GLN A 14 -13.69 19.49 3.93
CA GLN A 14 -12.22 19.53 3.83
C GLN A 14 -11.68 18.39 2.98
N PHE A 15 -12.20 17.18 3.18
CA PHE A 15 -11.87 16.00 2.38
C PHE A 15 -12.17 16.24 0.90
N SER A 16 -13.38 16.69 0.55
CA SER A 16 -13.72 17.00 -0.85
C SER A 16 -12.92 18.17 -1.43
N ALA A 17 -12.62 19.21 -0.63
CA ALA A 17 -11.85 20.37 -1.10
C ALA A 17 -10.37 20.05 -1.37
N THR A 18 -9.84 19.01 -0.72
CA THR A 18 -8.46 18.54 -0.89
C THR A 18 -8.37 17.28 -1.75
N ASP A 19 -9.50 16.86 -2.34
CA ASP A 19 -9.65 15.59 -3.05
C ASP A 19 -9.10 14.38 -2.26
N GLY A 20 -9.32 14.37 -0.94
CA GLY A 20 -8.78 13.34 -0.06
C GLY A 20 -7.30 13.48 0.26
N GLY A 21 -6.80 14.71 0.37
CA GLY A 21 -5.43 14.99 0.78
C GLY A 21 -5.05 14.44 2.17
N PRO A 22 -3.74 14.40 2.50
CA PRO A 22 -3.22 13.70 3.67
C PRO A 22 -3.81 14.17 5.01
N ASP A 23 -3.92 15.47 5.21
CA ASP A 23 -4.43 16.05 6.46
C ASP A 23 -5.92 15.78 6.66
N SER A 24 -6.71 15.84 5.58
CA SER A 24 -8.15 15.60 5.66
C SER A 24 -8.45 14.13 5.92
N VAL A 25 -7.69 13.21 5.30
CA VAL A 25 -7.75 11.77 5.61
C VAL A 25 -7.37 11.51 7.07
N ARG A 26 -6.25 12.07 7.55
CA ARG A 26 -5.84 11.92 8.96
C ARG A 26 -6.90 12.44 9.94
N ALA A 27 -7.52 13.59 9.65
CA ALA A 27 -8.57 14.15 10.49
C ALA A 27 -9.83 13.26 10.52
N LEU A 28 -10.21 12.66 9.38
CA LEU A 28 -11.29 11.68 9.34
C LEU A 28 -10.98 10.42 10.15
N TYR A 29 -9.73 9.94 10.11
CA TYR A 29 -9.30 8.81 10.95
C TYR A 29 -9.35 9.14 12.44
N ALA A 30 -8.87 10.31 12.85
CA ALA A 30 -8.96 10.74 14.26
C ALA A 30 -10.43 10.78 14.71
N PHE A 31 -11.32 11.35 13.88
CA PHE A 31 -12.74 11.41 14.20
C PHE A 31 -13.41 10.02 14.20
N LYS A 32 -13.04 9.13 13.27
CA LYS A 32 -13.46 7.72 13.26
C LYS A 32 -13.11 7.04 14.59
N GLU A 33 -11.85 7.15 15.02
CA GLU A 33 -11.35 6.55 16.27
C GLU A 33 -12.11 7.09 17.50
N GLU A 34 -12.42 8.40 17.54
CA GLU A 34 -13.24 9.00 18.60
C GLU A 34 -14.68 8.43 18.64
N LEU A 35 -15.32 8.31 17.47
CA LEU A 35 -16.68 7.79 17.35
C LEU A 35 -16.78 6.28 17.66
N GLU A 36 -15.71 5.53 17.40
CA GLU A 36 -15.62 4.11 17.74
C GLU A 36 -15.66 3.87 19.26
N GLN A 37 -15.08 4.78 20.05
CA GLN A 37 -14.97 4.66 21.52
C GLN A 37 -16.26 5.01 22.29
N THR A 38 -17.25 5.61 21.65
CA THR A 38 -18.51 6.01 22.30
C THR A 38 -19.66 5.09 21.91
N GLU A 39 -20.58 4.84 22.85
CA GLU A 39 -21.83 4.09 22.62
C GLU A 39 -23.02 5.01 22.26
N ASP A 40 -22.78 6.32 22.11
CA ASP A 40 -23.83 7.26 21.73
C ASP A 40 -24.42 6.91 20.36
N ARG A 41 -25.75 6.80 20.30
CA ARG A 41 -26.45 6.39 19.08
C ARG A 41 -26.22 7.38 17.93
N GLN A 42 -26.18 8.67 18.19
CA GLN A 42 -25.99 9.69 17.15
C GLN A 42 -24.54 9.66 16.64
N ALA A 43 -23.57 9.39 17.51
CA ALA A 43 -22.19 9.15 17.13
C ALA A 43 -22.07 7.93 16.20
N LYS A 44 -22.71 6.80 16.54
CA LYS A 44 -22.70 5.61 15.67
C LYS A 44 -23.37 5.85 14.33
N GLU A 45 -24.45 6.64 14.28
CA GLU A 45 -25.09 7.02 13.01
C GLU A 45 -24.13 7.83 12.11
N VAL A 46 -23.34 8.74 12.70
CA VAL A 46 -22.29 9.49 11.98
C VAL A 46 -21.10 8.60 11.61
N LEU A 47 -20.73 7.63 12.44
CA LEU A 47 -19.63 6.71 12.17
C LEU A 47 -19.87 5.89 10.91
N VAL A 48 -21.11 5.48 10.63
CA VAL A 48 -21.46 4.83 9.35
C VAL A 48 -21.13 5.74 8.17
N ASP A 49 -21.37 7.04 8.28
CA ASP A 49 -21.06 8.02 7.22
C ASP A 49 -19.56 8.29 7.08
N VAL A 50 -18.78 8.18 8.17
CA VAL A 50 -17.31 8.27 8.16
C VAL A 50 -16.70 7.03 7.52
N TYR A 51 -17.17 5.84 7.92
CA TYR A 51 -16.75 4.58 7.30
C TYR A 51 -17.01 4.58 5.79
N ASP A 52 -18.21 4.98 5.37
CA ASP A 52 -18.58 5.03 3.96
C ASP A 52 -17.71 6.03 3.17
N LEU A 53 -17.35 7.17 3.76
CA LEU A 53 -16.47 8.18 3.15
C LEU A 53 -15.02 7.70 3.00
N LEU A 54 -14.52 6.96 3.99
CA LEU A 54 -13.18 6.33 3.97
C LEU A 54 -13.17 4.96 3.27
N ASP A 55 -14.30 4.52 2.71
CA ASP A 55 -14.51 3.23 2.05
C ASP A 55 -14.39 1.95 2.88
N PHE A 56 -14.56 2.06 4.20
CA PHE A 56 -14.79 0.91 5.07
C PHE A 56 -16.21 0.35 4.86
N LYS A 57 -16.51 -0.19 3.67
CA LYS A 57 -17.86 -0.63 3.28
C LYS A 57 -18.39 -1.75 4.18
N LYS A 58 -17.53 -2.68 4.60
CA LYS A 58 -17.90 -3.75 5.54
C LYS A 58 -18.25 -3.20 6.91
N ASP A 59 -17.41 -2.33 7.47
CA ASP A 59 -17.69 -1.77 8.79
C ASP A 59 -18.93 -0.85 8.77
N ALA A 60 -19.11 -0.09 7.69
CA ALA A 60 -20.33 0.70 7.45
C ALA A 60 -21.58 -0.20 7.40
N TYR A 61 -21.51 -1.33 6.69
CA TYR A 61 -22.61 -2.28 6.58
C TYR A 61 -22.94 -2.94 7.92
N GLU A 62 -21.93 -3.49 8.60
CA GLU A 62 -22.10 -4.20 9.87
C GLU A 62 -22.65 -3.27 10.95
N LEU A 63 -22.13 -2.04 11.05
CA LEU A 63 -22.64 -1.06 12.01
C LEU A 63 -24.07 -0.63 11.65
N LEU A 64 -24.36 -0.36 10.38
CA LEU A 64 -25.71 0.01 9.94
C LEU A 64 -26.72 -1.13 10.17
N CYS A 65 -26.31 -2.39 10.04
CA CYS A 65 -27.12 -3.56 10.39
C CYS A 65 -27.51 -3.58 11.87
N GLN A 66 -26.63 -3.11 12.75
CA GLN A 66 -26.84 -3.09 14.20
C GLN A 66 -27.73 -1.91 14.64
N ILE A 67 -27.47 -0.71 14.13
CA ILE A 67 -28.13 0.52 14.63
C ILE A 67 -29.34 0.95 13.80
N GLY A 68 -29.41 0.49 12.55
CA GLY A 68 -30.38 0.91 11.54
C GLY A 68 -31.78 0.38 11.81
N LYS A 69 -32.79 1.24 11.60
CA LYS A 69 -34.20 0.82 11.72
C LYS A 69 -34.61 0.08 10.45
N ARG A 70 -34.89 -1.22 10.55
CA ARG A 70 -35.33 -2.05 9.41
C ARG A 70 -36.68 -1.63 8.80
N SER A 71 -37.46 -0.83 9.50
CA SER A 71 -38.70 -0.22 8.97
C SER A 71 -38.45 1.03 8.13
N ASP A 72 -37.24 1.62 8.18
CA ASP A 72 -36.90 2.81 7.41
C ASP A 72 -36.41 2.44 6.01
N LYS A 73 -37.13 2.93 4.99
CA LYS A 73 -36.82 2.65 3.59
C LYS A 73 -35.44 3.18 3.16
N LYS A 74 -34.98 4.30 3.73
CA LYS A 74 -33.65 4.86 3.41
C LYS A 74 -32.55 3.95 3.93
N THR A 75 -32.67 3.50 5.17
CA THR A 75 -31.78 2.50 5.79
C THR A 75 -31.73 1.21 4.97
N LEU A 76 -32.88 0.66 4.58
CA LEU A 76 -32.94 -0.56 3.77
C LEU A 76 -32.24 -0.40 2.41
N LYS A 77 -32.44 0.75 1.73
CA LYS A 77 -31.76 1.02 0.46
C LYS A 77 -30.24 1.08 0.63
N ARG A 78 -29.75 1.76 1.66
CA ARG A 78 -28.32 1.88 1.95
C ARG A 78 -27.71 0.51 2.29
N LEU A 79 -28.39 -0.29 3.09
CA LEU A 79 -27.99 -1.67 3.37
C LEU A 79 -27.92 -2.53 2.11
N GLY A 80 -28.88 -2.40 1.20
CA GLY A 80 -28.86 -3.11 -0.09
C GLY A 80 -27.60 -2.78 -0.90
N VAL A 81 -27.30 -1.48 -1.06
CA VAL A 81 -26.09 -1.04 -1.78
C VAL A 81 -24.82 -1.56 -1.12
N LEU A 82 -24.69 -1.41 0.20
CA LEU A 82 -23.49 -1.84 0.90
C LEU A 82 -23.31 -3.37 0.87
N LYS A 83 -24.40 -4.14 0.93
CA LYS A 83 -24.33 -5.60 0.94
C LYS A 83 -23.59 -6.15 -0.28
N ASP A 84 -23.94 -5.66 -1.48
CA ASP A 84 -23.35 -6.13 -2.73
C ASP A 84 -21.83 -5.85 -2.77
N TYR A 85 -21.40 -4.71 -2.24
CA TYR A 85 -19.98 -4.36 -2.10
C TYR A 85 -19.27 -5.25 -1.09
N VAL A 86 -19.89 -5.53 0.07
CA VAL A 86 -19.26 -6.31 1.14
C VAL A 86 -19.01 -7.76 0.74
N GLU A 87 -19.97 -8.38 0.04
CA GLU A 87 -19.83 -9.77 -0.42
C GLU A 87 -18.69 -9.93 -1.44
N SER A 88 -18.36 -8.87 -2.17
CA SER A 88 -17.32 -8.89 -3.21
C SER A 88 -15.95 -8.42 -2.69
N TRP A 89 -15.92 -7.34 -1.88
CA TRP A 89 -14.69 -6.57 -1.62
C TRP A 89 -14.45 -6.24 -0.14
N GLY A 90 -15.43 -6.40 0.75
CA GLY A 90 -15.27 -6.07 2.17
C GLY A 90 -14.80 -4.62 2.41
N ASN A 91 -13.61 -4.46 3.01
CA ASN A 91 -12.94 -3.16 3.23
C ASN A 91 -11.69 -2.98 2.35
N HIS A 92 -11.54 -3.79 1.30
CA HIS A 92 -10.31 -3.84 0.50
C HIS A 92 -9.89 -2.47 -0.06
N TYR A 93 -10.86 -1.61 -0.41
CA TYR A 93 -10.63 -0.28 -0.96
C TYR A 93 -10.63 0.86 0.08
N ALA A 94 -10.56 0.53 1.36
CA ALA A 94 -10.49 1.55 2.41
C ALA A 94 -9.24 2.42 2.22
N ILE A 95 -9.41 3.74 2.24
CA ILE A 95 -8.30 4.69 2.02
C ILE A 95 -7.31 4.51 3.19
N PRO A 96 -6.04 4.13 2.95
CA PRO A 96 -5.07 3.95 4.01
C PRO A 96 -4.80 5.26 4.76
N LYS A 97 -4.64 5.18 6.09
CA LYS A 97 -4.26 6.33 6.92
C LYS A 97 -2.83 6.76 6.59
N PRO A 98 -2.59 8.01 6.14
CA PRO A 98 -1.25 8.51 5.90
C PRO A 98 -0.48 8.61 7.22
N LYS A 99 0.58 7.80 7.34
CA LYS A 99 1.39 7.70 8.56
C LYS A 99 2.08 9.01 8.91
N THR A 100 2.15 9.34 10.20
CA THR A 100 2.97 10.45 10.70
C THR A 100 4.46 10.08 10.70
N PRO A 101 5.37 11.07 10.76
CA PRO A 101 6.80 10.80 10.91
C PRO A 101 7.13 9.92 12.12
N GLU A 102 6.42 10.09 13.24
CA GLU A 102 6.60 9.30 14.45
C GLU A 102 6.15 7.84 14.27
N GLU A 103 5.05 7.61 13.54
CA GLU A 103 4.59 6.26 13.21
C GLU A 103 5.58 5.54 12.31
N LYS A 104 6.08 6.20 11.26
CA LYS A 104 7.13 5.66 10.38
C LYS A 104 8.40 5.32 11.16
N GLN A 105 8.79 6.16 12.12
CA GLN A 105 9.94 5.90 12.97
C GLN A 105 9.72 4.67 13.88
N LYS A 106 8.53 4.51 14.47
CA LYS A 106 8.19 3.33 15.27
C LYS A 106 8.22 2.04 14.45
N GLU A 107 7.77 2.08 13.20
CA GLU A 107 7.83 0.92 12.30
C GLU A 107 9.27 0.54 11.96
N LYS A 108 10.12 1.54 11.70
CA LYS A 108 11.56 1.32 11.53
C LYS A 108 12.19 0.67 12.76
N GLU A 109 11.83 1.12 13.96
CA GLU A 109 12.27 0.51 15.22
C GLU A 109 11.76 -0.91 15.40
N ARG A 110 10.48 -1.18 15.07
CA ARG A 110 9.90 -2.53 15.08
C ARG A 110 10.66 -3.47 14.14
N ARG A 111 10.98 -3.03 12.92
CA ARG A 111 11.77 -3.83 11.96
C ARG A 111 13.17 -4.15 12.48
N ALA A 112 13.82 -3.16 13.10
CA ALA A 112 15.12 -3.37 13.74
C ALA A 112 15.04 -4.39 14.89
N GLN A 113 13.97 -4.36 15.70
CA GLN A 113 13.72 -5.34 16.76
C GLN A 113 13.45 -6.75 16.21
N LEU A 114 12.83 -6.86 15.04
CA LEU A 114 12.64 -8.12 14.31
C LEU A 114 13.94 -8.63 13.65
N GLY A 115 15.03 -7.85 13.70
CA GLY A 115 16.31 -8.20 13.07
C GLY A 115 16.25 -8.19 11.54
N LEU A 116 15.31 -7.43 10.96
CA LEU A 116 15.21 -7.32 9.51
C LEU A 116 16.36 -6.51 8.94
N PRO A 117 17.03 -7.00 7.87
CA PRO A 117 17.96 -6.18 7.11
C PRO A 117 17.28 -4.95 6.53
N THR A 118 18.06 -3.88 6.37
CA THR A 118 17.61 -2.70 5.64
C THR A 118 17.84 -2.94 4.15
N PHE A 119 16.78 -2.83 3.37
CA PHE A 119 16.84 -2.88 1.91
C PHE A 119 16.68 -1.48 1.36
N ARG A 120 17.69 -0.99 0.64
CA ARG A 120 17.71 0.39 0.17
C ARG A 120 16.59 0.68 -0.83
N TYR A 121 16.37 -0.25 -1.75
CA TYR A 121 15.40 -0.11 -2.83
C TYR A 121 14.02 -0.66 -2.47
N HIS A 122 13.86 -1.37 -1.36
CA HIS A 122 12.55 -1.86 -0.89
C HIS A 122 12.46 -1.75 0.64
N PRO A 123 12.34 -0.54 1.20
CA PRO A 123 12.56 -0.27 2.62
C PRO A 123 11.53 -0.90 3.58
N ASP A 124 10.33 -1.19 3.10
CA ASP A 124 9.19 -1.62 3.90
C ASP A 124 8.58 -2.96 3.41
N PRO A 125 9.38 -4.05 3.25
CA PRO A 125 8.95 -5.26 2.55
C PRO A 125 7.84 -6.06 3.28
N LEU A 126 7.65 -5.84 4.58
CA LEU A 126 6.50 -6.40 5.31
C LEU A 126 5.20 -5.65 4.99
N GLU A 127 5.27 -4.35 4.72
CA GLU A 127 4.09 -3.52 4.48
C GLU A 127 3.58 -3.64 3.06
N THR A 128 4.50 -3.82 2.12
CA THR A 128 4.20 -4.10 0.71
C THR A 128 3.76 -5.55 0.48
N GLY A 129 3.88 -6.42 1.49
CA GLY A 129 3.54 -7.83 1.39
C GLY A 129 4.61 -8.70 0.72
N ALA A 130 5.78 -8.16 0.40
CA ALA A 130 6.91 -8.95 -0.12
C ALA A 130 7.44 -9.97 0.90
N PHE A 131 7.27 -9.67 2.18
CA PHE A 131 7.52 -10.59 3.28
C PHE A 131 6.24 -10.86 4.08
N GLU A 132 6.10 -12.11 4.52
CA GLU A 132 5.06 -12.54 5.44
C GLU A 132 5.63 -13.03 6.77
N GLU A 133 4.80 -12.94 7.83
CA GLU A 133 5.11 -13.47 9.16
C GLU A 133 4.42 -14.82 9.39
N SER A 134 5.20 -15.87 9.70
CA SER A 134 4.71 -17.17 10.14
C SER A 134 4.85 -17.33 11.66
N ALA A 135 3.74 -17.67 12.32
CA ALA A 135 3.71 -17.90 13.76
C ALA A 135 4.59 -19.10 14.18
N ASP A 136 4.53 -20.18 13.39
CA ASP A 136 5.26 -21.42 13.66
C ASP A 136 6.69 -21.40 13.07
N GLY A 137 6.95 -20.47 12.15
CA GLY A 137 8.18 -20.37 11.38
C GLY A 137 8.23 -21.36 10.21
N VAL A 138 9.06 -21.03 9.23
CA VAL A 138 9.33 -21.84 8.03
C VAL A 138 10.84 -22.08 7.91
N VAL A 139 11.25 -23.11 7.19
CA VAL A 139 12.67 -23.38 6.93
C VAL A 139 13.08 -22.64 5.67
N CYS A 140 14.14 -21.82 5.76
CA CYS A 140 14.71 -21.16 4.59
C CYS A 140 15.43 -22.18 3.71
N ASP A 141 15.04 -22.27 2.44
CA ASP A 141 15.63 -23.22 1.49
C ASP A 141 17.11 -22.90 1.21
N CYS A 142 17.49 -21.62 1.30
CA CYS A 142 18.86 -21.19 1.09
C CYS A 142 19.81 -21.69 2.21
N CYS A 143 19.57 -21.28 3.47
CA CYS A 143 20.48 -21.54 4.58
C CYS A 143 20.06 -22.67 5.54
N GLY A 144 18.87 -23.26 5.36
CA GLY A 144 18.32 -24.33 6.20
C GLY A 144 17.90 -23.89 7.61
N LYS A 145 17.97 -22.59 7.93
CA LYS A 145 17.57 -22.07 9.24
C LYS A 145 16.06 -21.80 9.28
N THR A 146 15.44 -22.03 10.43
CA THR A 146 14.07 -21.59 10.67
C THR A 146 13.99 -20.07 10.78
N THR A 147 13.05 -19.47 10.05
CA THR A 147 12.74 -18.04 10.08
C THR A 147 11.24 -17.85 10.31
N ARG A 148 10.87 -16.76 10.99
CA ARG A 148 9.45 -16.36 11.11
C ARG A 148 9.04 -15.34 10.06
N ILE A 149 10.01 -14.74 9.37
CA ILE A 149 9.74 -13.80 8.27
C ILE A 149 10.33 -14.42 7.01
N PHE A 150 9.55 -14.50 5.96
CA PHE A 150 9.95 -15.13 4.71
C PHE A 150 9.39 -14.39 3.50
N TYR A 151 10.07 -14.56 2.37
CA TYR A 151 9.73 -13.95 1.09
C TYR A 151 8.66 -14.72 0.33
N THR A 152 7.75 -13.98 -0.30
CA THR A 152 6.56 -14.50 -0.98
C THR A 152 6.39 -14.02 -2.42
N ASN A 153 7.20 -13.05 -2.86
CA ASN A 153 7.17 -12.52 -4.22
C ASN A 153 8.07 -13.33 -5.17
N PRO A 154 8.09 -13.00 -6.49
CA PRO A 154 8.89 -13.72 -7.47
C PRO A 154 10.39 -13.80 -7.14
N PHE A 155 10.95 -14.98 -7.34
CA PHE A 155 12.39 -15.22 -7.40
C PHE A 155 12.67 -16.04 -8.65
N PHE A 156 13.35 -15.44 -9.62
CA PHE A 156 13.61 -16.03 -10.92
C PHE A 156 14.82 -16.96 -10.81
N SER A 157 14.56 -18.26 -10.69
CA SER A 157 15.57 -19.32 -10.66
C SER A 157 15.11 -20.56 -11.42
N VAL A 158 16.06 -21.41 -11.82
CA VAL A 158 15.76 -22.71 -12.43
C VAL A 158 15.12 -23.66 -11.42
N GLU A 159 15.57 -23.58 -10.16
CA GLU A 159 15.01 -24.37 -9.06
C GLU A 159 13.75 -23.70 -8.50
N GLU A 160 12.76 -24.50 -8.12
CA GLU A 160 11.61 -24.02 -7.35
C GLU A 160 12.03 -23.79 -5.89
N VAL A 161 11.94 -22.54 -5.44
CA VAL A 161 12.28 -22.12 -4.08
C VAL A 161 11.01 -21.68 -3.37
N ALA A 162 10.68 -22.30 -2.24
CA ALA A 162 9.44 -22.03 -1.52
C ALA A 162 9.62 -20.89 -0.50
N TYR A 163 10.72 -20.91 0.26
CA TYR A 163 10.93 -19.96 1.35
C TYR A 163 12.36 -19.42 1.40
N LEU A 164 12.48 -18.10 1.33
CA LEU A 164 13.75 -17.39 1.54
C LEU A 164 13.64 -16.48 2.76
N CYS A 165 14.66 -16.53 3.64
CA CYS A 165 14.73 -15.61 4.77
C CYS A 165 15.35 -14.26 4.35
N PRO A 166 14.99 -13.15 5.01
CA PRO A 166 15.50 -11.82 4.70
C PRO A 166 17.04 -11.73 4.69
N ALA A 167 17.72 -12.48 5.56
CA ALA A 167 19.19 -12.46 5.64
C ALA A 167 19.87 -13.06 4.40
N CYS A 168 19.30 -14.12 3.80
CA CYS A 168 19.85 -14.72 2.58
C CYS A 168 19.63 -13.84 1.35
N ILE A 169 18.55 -13.05 1.34
CA ILE A 169 18.30 -12.02 0.32
C ILE A 169 19.33 -10.90 0.48
N ALA A 170 19.38 -10.27 1.65
CA ALA A 170 20.26 -9.12 1.89
C ALA A 170 21.76 -9.39 1.65
N SER A 171 22.21 -10.61 1.91
CA SER A 171 23.61 -11.03 1.69
C SER A 171 23.89 -11.48 0.24
N GLY A 172 22.86 -11.66 -0.58
CA GLY A 172 22.95 -12.25 -1.92
C GLY A 172 23.26 -13.75 -1.91
N GLU A 173 23.19 -14.42 -0.76
CA GLU A 173 23.42 -15.87 -0.67
C GLU A 173 22.38 -16.66 -1.46
N ALA A 174 21.11 -16.23 -1.43
CA ALA A 174 20.03 -16.88 -2.17
C ALA A 174 20.27 -16.77 -3.68
N ALA A 175 20.51 -15.56 -4.19
CA ALA A 175 20.82 -15.30 -5.58
C ALA A 175 22.00 -16.15 -6.07
N ARG A 176 23.13 -16.16 -5.34
CA ARG A 176 24.32 -16.95 -5.68
C ARG A 176 24.08 -18.47 -5.65
N LYS A 177 23.29 -18.97 -4.70
CA LYS A 177 23.03 -20.40 -4.55
C LYS A 177 22.21 -20.95 -5.71
N TYR A 178 21.23 -20.18 -6.16
CA TYR A 178 20.24 -20.62 -7.15
C TYR A 178 20.47 -20.04 -8.54
N ASP A 179 21.54 -19.26 -8.73
CA ASP A 179 21.82 -18.51 -9.96
C ASP A 179 20.58 -17.73 -10.41
N GLY A 180 19.97 -17.01 -9.47
CA GLY A 180 18.66 -16.38 -9.64
C GLY A 180 18.62 -14.94 -9.16
N SER A 181 17.55 -14.23 -9.56
CA SER A 181 17.35 -12.82 -9.27
C SER A 181 15.95 -12.54 -8.71
N PHE A 182 15.82 -11.44 -7.96
CA PHE A 182 14.56 -10.94 -7.41
C PHE A 182 13.91 -9.88 -8.29
N GLN A 183 14.64 -9.36 -9.27
CA GLN A 183 14.20 -8.41 -10.27
C GLN A 183 14.90 -8.75 -11.59
N ASP A 184 14.19 -8.58 -12.70
CA ASP A 184 14.76 -8.71 -14.04
C ASP A 184 15.64 -7.48 -14.36
N ASP A 185 16.89 -7.72 -14.75
CA ASP A 185 17.88 -6.68 -15.07
C ASP A 185 17.58 -5.93 -16.36
N TYR A 186 16.72 -6.49 -17.23
CA TYR A 186 16.20 -5.81 -18.42
C TYR A 186 14.96 -4.96 -18.14
N SER A 187 14.33 -5.13 -16.97
CA SER A 187 13.09 -4.47 -16.60
C SER A 187 13.35 -3.40 -15.53
N VAL A 188 14.24 -2.47 -15.85
CA VAL A 188 14.60 -1.34 -14.99
C VAL A 188 14.79 -0.09 -15.85
N ASP A 189 14.58 1.09 -15.27
CA ASP A 189 14.90 2.35 -15.92
C ASP A 189 16.40 2.45 -16.23
N ASP A 190 16.71 3.02 -17.40
CA ASP A 190 18.04 3.46 -17.77
C ASP A 190 18.55 4.60 -16.85
N GLY A 191 19.85 4.91 -16.96
CA GLY A 191 20.45 6.06 -16.28
C GLY A 191 21.07 5.76 -14.92
N VAL A 192 21.23 4.47 -14.57
CA VAL A 192 22.05 4.02 -13.45
C VAL A 192 23.29 3.31 -14.01
N ASP A 193 24.41 4.03 -14.06
CA ASP A 193 25.67 3.52 -14.68
C ASP A 193 26.50 2.63 -13.74
N ASP A 194 26.12 2.52 -12.47
CA ASP A 194 26.88 1.79 -11.45
C ASP A 194 26.43 0.32 -11.37
N PRO A 195 27.25 -0.64 -11.81
CA PRO A 195 26.87 -2.06 -11.82
C PRO A 195 26.66 -2.63 -10.42
N GLU A 196 27.26 -2.05 -9.38
CA GLU A 196 27.05 -2.51 -8.00
C GLU A 196 25.65 -2.17 -7.49
N LYS A 197 25.04 -1.08 -8.00
CA LYS A 197 23.65 -0.72 -7.69
C LYS A 197 22.67 -1.66 -8.37
N LEU A 198 22.96 -2.05 -9.61
CA LEU A 198 22.16 -3.04 -10.33
C LEU A 198 22.25 -4.39 -9.61
N ASP A 199 23.45 -4.85 -9.23
CA ASP A 199 23.63 -6.06 -8.42
C ASP A 199 22.85 -6.00 -7.09
N GLU A 200 22.93 -4.89 -6.37
CA GLU A 200 22.17 -4.71 -5.13
C GLU A 200 20.66 -4.83 -5.37
N LEU A 201 20.16 -4.24 -6.45
CA LEU A 201 18.76 -4.31 -6.83
C LEU A 201 18.35 -5.76 -7.15
N ILE A 202 19.01 -6.40 -8.11
CA ILE A 202 18.52 -7.68 -8.66
C ILE A 202 18.85 -8.88 -7.77
N HIS A 203 19.92 -8.84 -6.98
CA HIS A 203 20.37 -9.99 -6.17
C HIS A 203 20.18 -9.81 -4.66
N ARG A 204 20.02 -8.58 -4.18
CA ARG A 204 20.02 -8.27 -2.74
C ARG A 204 18.83 -7.45 -2.26
N THR A 205 17.88 -7.14 -3.13
CA THR A 205 16.63 -6.45 -2.80
C THR A 205 15.44 -7.38 -3.06
N PRO A 206 14.48 -7.49 -2.13
CA PRO A 206 13.22 -8.19 -2.38
C PRO A 206 12.49 -7.55 -3.56
N GLY A 207 12.02 -8.37 -4.50
CA GLY A 207 11.18 -7.93 -5.61
C GLY A 207 9.79 -7.50 -5.14
N TYR A 208 9.01 -6.94 -6.06
CA TYR A 208 7.57 -6.81 -5.89
C TYR A 208 6.84 -7.74 -6.86
N SER A 209 5.52 -7.83 -6.80
CA SER A 209 4.72 -8.60 -7.75
C SER A 209 3.91 -7.66 -8.63
N GLY A 210 4.07 -7.75 -9.94
CA GLY A 210 3.28 -7.03 -10.93
C GLY A 210 2.11 -7.85 -11.48
N TRP A 211 1.20 -7.21 -12.23
CA TRP A 211 0.30 -7.95 -13.13
C TRP A 211 1.07 -8.45 -14.34
N GLN A 212 1.99 -7.61 -14.83
CA GLN A 212 2.94 -7.92 -15.89
C GLN A 212 4.36 -7.96 -15.32
N GLN A 213 5.36 -8.00 -16.19
CA GLN A 213 6.76 -7.95 -15.79
C GLN A 213 7.02 -6.72 -14.92
N GLU A 214 7.56 -6.93 -13.72
CA GLU A 214 7.91 -5.86 -12.79
C GLU A 214 8.96 -4.95 -13.42
N TYR A 215 8.79 -3.64 -13.25
CA TYR A 215 9.67 -2.63 -13.82
C TYR A 215 10.13 -1.63 -12.75
N TRP A 216 11.45 -1.55 -12.54
CA TRP A 216 12.00 -0.73 -11.46
C TRP A 216 12.34 0.69 -11.92
N ARG A 217 11.77 1.70 -11.25
CA ARG A 217 12.01 3.12 -11.60
C ARG A 217 13.36 3.63 -11.09
N ALA A 218 13.97 4.55 -11.84
CA ALA A 218 15.21 5.24 -11.48
C ALA A 218 15.07 6.76 -11.55
N HIS A 219 15.81 7.48 -10.71
CA HIS A 219 15.83 8.93 -10.71
C HIS A 219 17.10 9.46 -10.02
N CYS A 220 17.66 10.57 -10.51
CA CYS A 220 18.92 11.13 -10.02
C CYS A 220 20.12 10.16 -10.04
N GLY A 221 20.21 9.29 -11.07
CA GLY A 221 21.35 8.37 -11.22
C GLY A 221 21.36 7.20 -10.24
N ASP A 222 20.19 6.82 -9.72
CA ASP A 222 20.02 5.72 -8.77
C ASP A 222 18.62 5.10 -8.89
N TYR A 223 18.48 3.85 -8.48
CA TYR A 223 17.18 3.21 -8.40
C TYR A 223 16.36 3.80 -7.25
N CYS A 224 15.05 3.86 -7.44
CA CYS A 224 14.13 4.39 -6.45
C CYS A 224 13.73 3.32 -5.42
N ALA A 225 13.32 3.76 -4.24
CA ALA A 225 12.69 2.88 -3.26
C ALA A 225 11.26 2.56 -3.67
N TYR A 226 10.93 1.28 -3.83
CA TYR A 226 9.56 0.79 -4.00
C TYR A 226 8.79 0.88 -2.68
N LEU A 227 7.59 1.47 -2.74
CA LEU A 227 6.74 1.78 -1.59
C LEU A 227 5.41 1.02 -1.57
N GLY A 228 5.11 0.21 -2.58
CA GLY A 228 3.92 -0.62 -2.62
C GLY A 228 2.95 -0.31 -3.77
N HIS A 229 1.86 -1.07 -3.78
CA HIS A 229 0.74 -0.94 -4.70
C HIS A 229 -0.14 0.26 -4.32
N VAL A 230 -0.50 1.09 -5.30
CA VAL A 230 -1.32 2.28 -5.11
C VAL A 230 -2.33 2.45 -6.24
N GLY A 231 -3.44 3.13 -5.95
CA GLY A 231 -4.27 3.78 -6.95
C GLY A 231 -4.33 5.28 -6.69
N ALA A 232 -5.20 5.97 -7.42
CA ALA A 232 -5.30 7.42 -7.36
C ALA A 232 -5.70 7.92 -5.97
N ARG A 233 -6.48 7.15 -5.20
CA ARG A 233 -6.92 7.53 -3.84
C ARG A 233 -5.75 7.50 -2.86
N GLU A 234 -4.90 6.48 -2.93
CA GLU A 234 -3.68 6.38 -2.11
C GLU A 234 -2.71 7.50 -2.47
N LEU A 235 -2.53 7.79 -3.77
CA LEU A 235 -1.67 8.88 -4.25
C LEU A 235 -2.15 10.25 -3.73
N ARG A 236 -3.46 10.51 -3.71
CA ARG A 236 -4.05 11.73 -3.14
C ARG A 236 -3.89 11.77 -1.62
N ALA A 237 -4.16 10.66 -0.93
CA ALA A 237 -3.99 10.54 0.52
C ALA A 237 -2.53 10.72 0.94
N LEU A 238 -1.56 10.39 0.09
CA LEU A 238 -0.15 10.67 0.31
C LEU A 238 0.26 12.09 -0.10
N GLY A 239 -0.58 12.79 -0.88
CA GLY A 239 -0.30 14.13 -1.41
C GLY A 239 0.74 14.12 -2.53
N VAL A 240 0.86 13.02 -3.28
CA VAL A 240 1.92 12.82 -4.29
C VAL A 240 1.38 12.71 -5.71
N LEU A 241 0.05 12.67 -5.91
CA LEU A 241 -0.57 12.49 -7.23
C LEU A 241 -0.04 13.48 -8.28
N GLU A 242 -0.10 14.79 -8.02
CA GLU A 242 0.39 15.80 -8.98
C GLU A 242 1.86 15.58 -9.33
N GLY A 243 2.70 15.27 -8.34
CA GLY A 243 4.13 15.06 -8.54
C GLY A 243 4.47 13.82 -9.37
N VAL A 244 3.62 12.79 -9.35
CA VAL A 244 3.78 11.60 -10.22
C VAL A 244 3.25 11.84 -11.64
N LEU A 245 2.25 12.71 -11.80
CA LEU A 245 1.72 13.11 -13.12
C LEU A 245 2.65 14.10 -13.85
N ASP A 246 3.51 14.81 -13.12
CA ASP A 246 4.59 15.62 -13.67
C ASP A 246 5.75 14.79 -14.28
N ASP A 247 5.66 13.46 -14.26
CA ASP A 247 6.62 12.58 -14.93
C ASP A 247 6.46 12.65 -16.46
N THR A 248 7.54 12.95 -17.16
CA THR A 248 7.57 13.03 -18.63
C THR A 248 7.44 11.65 -19.31
N MET A 249 7.52 10.57 -18.53
CA MET A 249 7.26 9.21 -19.00
C MET A 249 5.83 9.04 -19.53
N TRP A 250 4.88 9.79 -18.98
CA TRP A 250 3.45 9.62 -19.26
C TRP A 250 2.94 10.68 -20.22
N ASP A 251 2.18 10.25 -21.22
CA ASP A 251 1.35 11.15 -22.02
C ASP A 251 0.05 11.53 -21.28
N GLU A 252 -0.75 12.40 -21.87
CA GLU A 252 -1.96 12.91 -21.21
C GLU A 252 -3.04 11.83 -21.02
N GLU A 253 -3.16 10.85 -21.93
CA GLU A 253 -4.11 9.74 -21.79
C GLU A 253 -3.69 8.83 -20.63
N GLN A 254 -2.39 8.52 -20.53
CA GLN A 254 -1.82 7.75 -19.43
C GLN A 254 -1.96 8.46 -18.08
N LYS A 255 -1.83 9.79 -18.05
CA LYS A 255 -2.08 10.58 -16.83
C LYS A 255 -3.53 10.50 -16.37
N GLU A 256 -4.49 10.59 -17.30
CA GLU A 256 -5.91 10.40 -16.98
C GLU A 256 -6.15 9.01 -16.39
N LEU A 257 -5.55 7.97 -16.98
CA LEU A 257 -5.63 6.60 -16.45
C LEU A 257 -5.06 6.48 -15.03
N ILE A 258 -3.91 7.10 -14.73
CA ILE A 258 -3.34 7.13 -13.37
C ILE A 258 -4.27 7.86 -12.40
N GLN A 259 -4.91 8.96 -12.82
CA GLN A 259 -5.84 9.75 -12.00
C GLN A 259 -7.14 9.00 -11.65
N GLU A 260 -7.54 8.04 -12.48
CA GLU A 260 -8.71 7.18 -12.30
C GLU A 260 -8.38 5.79 -11.75
N SER A 261 -7.09 5.47 -11.60
CA SER A 261 -6.61 4.17 -11.13
C SER A 261 -7.18 3.77 -9.76
N VAL A 262 -7.43 2.47 -9.62
CA VAL A 262 -7.91 1.86 -8.37
C VAL A 262 -6.91 0.79 -7.98
N ASN A 263 -6.42 0.83 -6.74
CA ASN A 263 -5.50 -0.18 -6.23
C ASN A 263 -6.16 -1.57 -6.26
N GLY A 264 -5.56 -2.54 -6.94
CA GLY A 264 -6.16 -3.86 -7.20
C GLY A 264 -7.22 -3.87 -8.32
N GLY A 265 -7.28 -2.81 -9.15
CA GLY A 265 -8.12 -2.75 -10.34
C GLY A 265 -7.39 -3.22 -11.61
N HIS A 266 -8.06 -3.07 -12.76
CA HIS A 266 -7.54 -3.44 -14.09
C HIS A 266 -6.26 -2.70 -14.49
N LEU A 267 -6.07 -1.49 -13.97
CA LEU A 267 -4.81 -0.76 -14.04
C LEU A 267 -4.27 -0.63 -12.63
N GLN A 268 -3.05 -1.09 -12.43
CA GLN A 268 -2.36 -1.02 -11.15
C GLN A 268 -1.18 -0.06 -11.23
N CYS A 269 -1.04 0.81 -10.24
CA CYS A 269 0.16 1.63 -10.09
C CYS A 269 1.06 1.09 -8.97
N TYR A 270 2.37 1.25 -9.15
CA TYR A 270 3.42 0.85 -8.23
C TYR A 270 4.20 2.11 -7.85
N LEU A 271 4.19 2.48 -6.57
CA LEU A 271 4.78 3.73 -6.11
C LEU A 271 6.28 3.57 -5.84
N PHE A 272 7.06 4.52 -6.31
CA PHE A 272 8.49 4.62 -6.07
C PHE A 272 8.86 5.99 -5.50
N GLN A 273 9.95 6.07 -4.75
CA GLN A 273 10.50 7.32 -4.23
C GLN A 273 12.00 7.43 -4.52
N CYS A 274 12.42 8.53 -5.12
CA CYS A 274 13.84 8.83 -5.33
C CYS A 274 14.55 9.01 -3.98
N LEU A 275 15.65 8.27 -3.80
CA LEU A 275 16.45 8.28 -2.57
C LEU A 275 17.21 9.60 -2.34
N HIS A 276 17.34 10.44 -3.37
CA HIS A 276 18.15 11.65 -3.33
C HIS A 276 17.31 12.91 -3.13
N CYS A 277 16.24 13.07 -3.91
CA CYS A 277 15.39 14.27 -3.87
C CYS A 277 14.00 14.04 -3.27
N GLY A 278 13.62 12.79 -3.00
CA GLY A 278 12.30 12.45 -2.45
C GLY A 278 11.14 12.55 -3.45
N LYS A 279 11.41 12.83 -4.74
CA LYS A 279 10.37 12.81 -5.78
C LYS A 279 9.74 11.41 -5.86
N HIS A 280 8.42 11.36 -5.95
CA HIS A 280 7.69 10.12 -6.17
C HIS A 280 7.51 9.89 -7.67
N LEU A 281 7.60 8.63 -8.09
CA LEU A 281 7.33 8.16 -9.44
C LEU A 281 6.39 6.96 -9.35
N VAL A 282 5.70 6.64 -10.44
CA VAL A 282 4.88 5.44 -10.52
C VAL A 282 5.29 4.61 -11.73
N TRP A 283 5.23 3.29 -11.63
CA TRP A 283 5.07 2.43 -12.79
C TRP A 283 3.60 1.98 -12.85
N MET A 284 3.07 1.69 -14.04
CA MET A 284 1.73 1.14 -14.17
C MET A 284 1.69 -0.01 -15.18
N ASP A 285 0.84 -1.00 -14.90
CA ASP A 285 0.55 -2.12 -15.80
C ASP A 285 -0.95 -2.49 -15.75
N PHE A 286 -1.33 -3.47 -16.57
CA PHE A 286 -2.71 -3.95 -16.71
C PHE A 286 -2.82 -5.47 -16.54
N ASP A 287 -3.97 -5.93 -16.05
CA ASP A 287 -4.31 -7.35 -15.82
C ASP A 287 -4.56 -8.19 -17.09
#